data_AF-A0A3D4GZ35-F1
#
_entry.id   AF-A0A3D4GZ35-F1
#
_cell.length_a   1.000
_cell.length_b   1.000
_cell.length_c   1.000
_cell.angle_alpha   90.00
_cell.angle_beta   90.00
_cell.angle_gamma   90.00
#
_symmetry.space_group_name_H-M   'P 1'
#
loop_
_entity.id
_entity.type
_entity.pdbx_description
1 polymer ?
#
loop_
_entity_poly.entity_id
_entity_poly.type
_entity_poly.pdbx_seq_one_letter_code
_entity_poly.pdbx_strand_id
1 'polypeptide(L)'
;MWAAIDRAAGLVNPGGLLLISIYNNVERHFGGSVMWSKIKCAYTRGPWILGRAMEVLYVLHFITRHVLTCRNPIRAIRGYDSGGRGMDFWHDMRDWLGGFPYEYATAGEVFRYVRENFGYELEHLDTHDGHGCNEFVFRRPGDQES
;
A
#
# COMPACT_ATOMS: atom_id res chain seq x y z
N MET A 1 0.36 -10.92 -6.60
CA MET A 1 0.71 -10.89 -5.17
C MET A 1 1.14 -12.26 -4.67
N TRP A 2 0.24 -13.24 -4.48
CA TRP A 2 0.58 -14.54 -3.90
C TRP A 2 1.74 -15.25 -4.60
N ALA A 3 1.69 -15.34 -5.94
CA ALA A 3 2.78 -15.92 -6.72
C ALA A 3 4.13 -15.16 -6.61
N ALA A 4 4.12 -13.88 -6.20
CA ALA A 4 5.34 -13.14 -5.92
C ALA A 4 5.85 -13.46 -4.50
N ILE A 5 4.94 -13.58 -3.53
CA ILE A 5 5.24 -14.06 -2.17
C ILE A 5 5.84 -15.47 -2.23
N ASP A 6 5.29 -16.37 -3.05
CA ASP A 6 5.80 -17.75 -3.20
C ASP A 6 7.24 -17.78 -3.68
N ARG A 7 7.54 -16.99 -4.72
CA ARG A 7 8.89 -16.90 -5.29
C ARG A 7 9.86 -16.27 -4.30
N ALA A 8 9.43 -15.20 -3.62
CA ALA A 8 10.26 -14.53 -2.63
C ALA A 8 10.59 -15.46 -1.45
N ALA A 9 9.57 -16.13 -0.88
CA ALA A 9 9.75 -17.10 0.18
C ALA A 9 10.64 -18.27 -0.26
N GLY A 10 10.41 -18.84 -1.45
CA GLY A 10 11.22 -19.95 -1.97
C GLY A 10 12.73 -19.68 -2.11
N LEU A 11 13.14 -18.41 -2.15
CA LEU A 11 14.54 -17.99 -2.27
C LEU A 11 15.23 -17.72 -0.92
N VAL A 12 14.51 -17.78 0.21
CA VAL A 12 15.07 -17.49 1.53
C VAL A 12 15.85 -18.70 2.03
N ASN A 13 17.12 -18.52 2.36
CA ASN A 13 17.96 -19.57 2.92
C ASN A 13 17.45 -20.04 4.31
N PRO A 14 17.73 -21.29 4.73
CA PRO A 14 17.47 -21.73 6.10
C PRO A 14 18.03 -20.74 7.14
N GLY A 15 17.23 -20.41 8.16
CA GLY A 15 17.56 -19.39 9.16
C GLY A 15 17.42 -17.93 8.69
N GLY A 16 17.15 -17.71 7.40
CA GLY A 16 17.03 -16.40 6.78
C GLY A 16 15.70 -15.68 7.06
N LEU A 17 15.64 -14.41 6.63
CA LEU A 17 14.49 -13.54 6.83
C LEU A 17 13.77 -13.22 5.51
N LEU A 18 12.45 -13.18 5.58
CA LEU A 18 11.56 -12.70 4.53
C LEU A 18 10.85 -11.44 5.02
N LEU A 19 11.15 -10.31 4.37
CA LEU A 19 10.50 -9.02 4.65
C LEU A 19 9.46 -8.75 3.56
N ILE A 20 8.22 -8.52 3.97
CA ILE A 20 7.09 -8.29 3.06
C ILE A 20 6.30 -7.08 3.53
N SER A 21 5.90 -6.23 2.59
CA SER A 21 4.97 -5.12 2.84
C SER A 21 3.83 -5.21 1.81
N ILE A 22 2.59 -5.38 2.29
CA ILE A 22 1.41 -5.61 1.44
C ILE A 22 0.27 -4.71 1.90
N TYR A 23 -0.44 -4.09 0.95
CA TYR A 23 -1.60 -3.27 1.25
C TYR A 23 -2.62 -4.01 2.12
N ASN A 24 -3.07 -3.37 3.20
CA ASN A 24 -4.05 -3.94 4.09
C ASN A 24 -5.43 -4.03 3.41
N ASN A 25 -6.14 -5.12 3.67
CA ASN A 25 -7.52 -5.25 3.24
C ASN A 25 -8.46 -4.46 4.18
N VAL A 26 -8.89 -3.28 3.73
CA VAL A 26 -9.94 -2.49 4.38
C VAL A 26 -11.33 -2.90 3.86
N GLU A 27 -12.08 -3.60 4.71
CA GLU A 27 -13.47 -3.98 4.43
C GLU A 27 -14.42 -2.88 4.90
N ARG A 28 -14.81 -2.00 3.98
CA ARG A 28 -15.79 -0.93 4.22
C ARG A 28 -16.72 -0.77 3.03
N HIS A 29 -17.98 -0.40 3.29
CA HIS A 29 -18.97 -0.10 2.24
C HIS A 29 -18.54 1.08 1.36
N PHE A 30 -17.97 2.12 1.97
CA PHE A 30 -17.38 3.27 1.29
C PHE A 30 -15.91 3.39 1.67
N GLY A 31 -15.04 3.61 0.69
CA GLY A 31 -13.60 3.71 0.94
C GLY A 31 -12.98 2.37 1.34
N GLY A 32 -13.51 1.24 0.86
CA GLY A 32 -12.88 -0.08 1.04
C GLY A 32 -11.85 -0.40 -0.05
N SER A 33 -11.06 -1.45 0.15
CA SER A 33 -10.02 -1.91 -0.79
C SER A 33 -10.55 -2.19 -2.19
N VAL A 34 -11.74 -2.79 -2.30
CA VAL A 34 -12.38 -3.10 -3.59
C VAL A 34 -12.67 -1.81 -4.36
N MET A 35 -13.19 -0.79 -3.68
CA MET A 35 -13.48 0.51 -4.30
C MET A 35 -12.18 1.18 -4.73
N TRP A 36 -11.13 1.13 -3.91
CA TRP A 36 -9.83 1.68 -4.27
C TRP A 36 -9.21 0.97 -5.47
N SER A 37 -9.28 -0.37 -5.53
CA SER A 37 -8.80 -1.11 -6.69
C SER A 37 -9.48 -0.65 -7.98
N LYS A 38 -10.79 -0.39 -7.94
CA LYS A 38 -11.55 0.15 -9.08
C LYS A 38 -11.13 1.58 -9.43
N ILE A 39 -10.95 2.47 -8.46
CA ILE A 39 -10.50 3.85 -8.71
C ILE A 39 -9.10 3.85 -9.34
N LYS A 40 -8.15 3.08 -8.79
CA LYS A 40 -6.80 2.96 -9.33
C LYS A 40 -6.79 2.36 -10.73
N CYS A 41 -7.62 1.35 -10.98
CA CYS A 41 -7.82 0.76 -12.30
C CYS A 41 -8.37 1.79 -13.30
N ALA A 42 -9.42 2.54 -12.92
CA ALA A 42 -10.03 3.57 -13.77
C ALA A 42 -9.04 4.70 -14.10
N TYR A 43 -8.22 5.12 -13.14
CA TYR A 43 -7.18 6.12 -13.37
C TYR A 43 -6.09 5.61 -14.32
N THR A 44 -5.62 4.37 -14.11
CA THR A 44 -4.45 3.81 -14.83
C THR A 44 -4.80 3.30 -16.23
N ARG A 45 -5.95 2.64 -16.38
CA ARG A 45 -6.38 2.02 -17.65
C ARG A 45 -7.41 2.86 -18.41
N GLY A 46 -7.97 3.89 -17.78
CA GLY A 46 -8.93 4.78 -18.42
C GLY A 46 -8.29 5.71 -19.45
N PRO A 47 -9.11 6.44 -20.22
CA PRO A 47 -8.60 7.46 -21.13
C PRO A 47 -7.96 8.61 -20.34
N TRP A 48 -6.98 9.29 -20.93
CA TRP A 48 -6.23 10.37 -20.30
C TRP A 48 -7.13 11.50 -19.74
N ILE A 49 -8.28 11.76 -20.38
CA ILE A 49 -9.28 12.75 -19.95
C ILE A 49 -9.85 12.38 -18.58
N LEU A 50 -10.15 11.10 -18.35
CA LEU A 50 -10.64 10.61 -17.07
C LEU A 50 -9.56 10.75 -16.00
N GLY A 51 -8.32 10.37 -16.31
CA GLY A 51 -7.19 10.57 -15.39
C GLY A 51 -7.02 12.04 -14.98
N ARG A 52 -7.08 12.97 -15.94
CA ARG A 52 -7.03 14.41 -15.67
C ARG A 52 -8.21 14.89 -14.83
N ALA A 53 -9.43 14.45 -15.12
CA ALA A 53 -10.60 14.80 -14.32
C ALA A 53 -10.44 14.33 -12.85
N MET A 54 -9.92 13.12 -12.65
CA MET A 54 -9.65 12.57 -11.31
C MET A 54 -8.57 13.36 -10.56
N GLU A 55 -7.49 13.77 -11.22
CA GLU A 55 -6.48 14.66 -10.63
C GLU A 55 -7.09 16.00 -10.20
N VAL A 56 -7.90 16.63 -11.06
CA VAL A 56 -8.58 17.90 -10.71
C VAL A 56 -9.51 17.73 -9.51
N LEU A 57 -10.30 16.64 -9.48
CA LEU A 57 -11.17 16.34 -8.34
C LEU A 57 -10.38 16.12 -7.05
N TYR A 58 -9.23 15.44 -7.12
CA TYR A 58 -8.34 15.25 -5.97
C TYR A 58 -7.81 16.58 -5.45
N VAL A 59 -7.28 17.43 -6.35
CA VAL A 59 -6.78 18.77 -5.99
C VAL A 59 -7.89 19.63 -5.39
N LEU A 60 -9.08 19.62 -5.99
CA LEU A 60 -10.22 20.38 -5.49
C LEU A 60 -10.64 19.91 -4.09
N HIS A 61 -10.68 18.59 -3.86
CA HIS A 61 -10.93 18.02 -2.54
C HIS A 61 -9.86 18.46 -1.53
N PHE A 62 -8.58 18.39 -1.90
CA PHE A 62 -7.45 18.80 -1.07
C PHE A 62 -7.55 20.29 -0.68
N ILE A 63 -7.81 21.17 -1.65
CA ILE A 63 -7.98 22.62 -1.44
C ILE A 63 -9.18 22.86 -0.52
N THR A 64 -10.33 22.25 -0.80
CA THR A 64 -11.56 22.40 -0.03
C THR A 64 -11.33 22.02 1.44
N ARG A 65 -10.68 20.88 1.69
CA ARG A 65 -10.33 20.43 3.05
C ARG A 65 -9.45 21.45 3.78
N HIS A 66 -8.46 22.03 3.11
CA HIS A 66 -7.56 23.02 3.72
C HIS A 66 -8.28 24.33 4.02
N VAL A 67 -9.10 24.82 3.08
CA VAL A 67 -9.91 26.03 3.28
C VAL A 67 -10.89 25.85 4.44
N LEU A 68 -11.59 24.72 4.52
CA LEU A 68 -12.53 24.41 5.61
C LEU A 68 -11.85 24.26 6.98
N THR A 69 -10.56 23.94 7.00
CA THR A 69 -9.75 23.85 8.23
C THR A 69 -8.96 25.13 8.49
N CYS A 70 -9.29 26.23 7.80
CA CYS A 70 -8.61 27.53 7.89
C CYS A 70 -7.10 27.47 7.62
N ARG A 71 -6.65 26.50 6.81
CA ARG A 71 -5.26 26.33 6.40
C ARG A 71 -5.08 26.84 4.98
N ASN A 72 -3.95 27.49 4.70
CA ASN A 72 -3.64 27.96 3.34
C ASN A 72 -3.25 26.76 2.44
N PRO A 73 -4.04 26.42 1.41
CA PRO A 73 -3.77 25.28 0.54
C PRO A 73 -2.52 25.48 -0.32
N ILE A 74 -2.25 26.71 -0.75
CA ILE A 74 -1.07 27.03 -1.58
C ILE A 74 0.21 26.81 -0.77
N ARG A 75 0.20 27.21 0.50
CA ARG A 75 1.32 26.96 1.41
C ARG A 75 1.51 25.46 1.65
N ALA A 76 0.42 24.70 1.78
CA ALA A 76 0.48 23.25 1.97
C ALA A 76 1.07 22.53 0.75
N ILE A 77 0.69 22.94 -0.47
CA ILE A 77 1.24 22.36 -1.71
C ILE A 77 2.73 22.75 -1.87
N ARG A 78 3.08 24.03 -1.67
CA ARG A 78 4.47 24.50 -1.84
C ARG A 78 5.45 23.94 -0.79
N GLY A 79 4.96 23.60 0.39
CA GLY A 79 5.76 23.01 1.47
C GLY A 79 5.66 21.50 1.58
N TYR A 80 5.00 20.82 0.64
CA TYR A 80 4.68 19.39 0.73
C TYR A 80 5.94 18.53 0.88
N ASP A 81 6.95 18.82 0.07
CA ASP A 81 8.21 18.09 -0.05
C ASP A 81 9.05 18.17 1.22
N SER A 82 8.85 19.23 2.02
CA SER A 82 9.58 19.49 3.26
C SER A 82 9.15 18.60 4.43
N GLY A 83 8.09 17.81 4.27
CA GLY A 83 7.48 16.96 5.29
C GLY A 83 8.12 15.58 5.50
N GLY A 84 9.28 15.29 4.90
CA GLY A 84 10.06 14.07 5.15
C GLY A 84 9.79 12.88 4.22
N ARG A 85 8.76 12.91 3.37
CA ARG A 85 8.54 11.89 2.32
C ARG A 85 9.50 12.02 1.13
N GLY A 86 10.09 13.21 0.91
CA GLY A 86 11.00 13.47 -0.21
C GLY A 86 10.34 13.49 -1.59
N MET A 87 9.02 13.67 -1.65
CA MET A 87 8.22 13.68 -2.88
C MET A 87 7.34 14.92 -2.93
N ASP A 88 7.18 15.50 -4.13
CA ASP A 88 6.28 16.62 -4.32
C ASP A 88 4.81 16.23 -4.37
N PHE A 89 3.94 17.20 -4.13
CA PHE A 89 2.49 17.00 -4.06
C PHE A 89 1.91 16.35 -5.33
N TRP A 90 2.42 16.71 -6.50
CA TRP A 90 1.88 16.23 -7.78
C TRP A 90 2.28 14.79 -8.06
N HIS A 91 3.54 14.44 -7.78
CA HIS A 91 4.00 13.06 -7.89
C HIS A 91 3.30 12.17 -6.87
N ASP A 92 3.18 12.63 -5.62
CA ASP A 92 2.52 11.85 -4.56
C ASP A 92 1.04 11.60 -4.88
N MET A 93 0.33 12.62 -5.39
CA MET A 93 -1.05 12.46 -5.86
C MET A 93 -1.15 11.44 -7.01
N ARG A 94 -0.27 11.53 -8.01
CA ARG A 94 -0.29 10.63 -9.17
C ARG A 94 0.03 9.21 -8.77
N ASP A 95 1.01 9.00 -7.88
CA ASP A 95 1.36 7.68 -7.37
C ASP A 95 0.23 7.09 -6.53
N TRP A 96 -0.42 7.92 -5.71
CA TRP A 96 -1.57 7.52 -4.92
C TRP A 96 -2.76 7.05 -5.79
N LEU A 97 -3.03 7.75 -6.89
CA LEU A 97 -4.08 7.38 -7.85
C LEU A 97 -3.66 6.26 -8.81
N GLY A 98 -2.38 6.20 -9.16
CA GLY A 98 -1.83 5.40 -10.25
C GLY A 98 -1.21 4.07 -9.85
N GLY A 99 -1.10 3.77 -8.55
CA GLY A 99 -0.53 2.52 -8.05
C GLY A 99 -1.39 1.26 -8.31
N PHE A 100 -1.68 0.96 -9.58
CA PHE A 100 -2.37 -0.25 -10.06
C PHE A 100 -1.37 -1.19 -10.76
N PRO A 101 -1.45 -2.53 -10.56
CA PRO A 101 -2.45 -3.29 -9.82
C PRO A 101 -2.39 -3.04 -8.30
N TYR A 102 -3.57 -2.84 -7.70
CA TYR A 102 -3.72 -2.71 -6.25
C TYR A 102 -4.09 -4.06 -5.66
N GLU A 103 -3.08 -4.77 -5.19
CA GLU A 103 -3.21 -6.08 -4.55
C GLU A 103 -3.09 -5.91 -3.03
N TYR A 104 -4.00 -6.53 -2.29
CA TYR A 104 -4.14 -6.34 -0.85
C TYR A 104 -4.52 -7.65 -0.16
N ALA A 105 -4.18 -7.75 1.12
CA ALA A 105 -4.55 -8.87 2.00
C ALA A 105 -4.63 -8.39 3.45
N THR A 106 -5.45 -9.05 4.25
CA THR A 106 -5.41 -8.91 5.71
C THR A 106 -4.10 -9.49 6.24
N ALA A 107 -3.66 -9.00 7.42
CA ALA A 107 -2.48 -9.56 8.08
C ALA A 107 -2.62 -11.06 8.37
N GLY A 108 -3.83 -11.51 8.74
CA GLY A 108 -4.11 -12.92 8.99
C GLY A 108 -4.05 -13.80 7.74
N GLU A 109 -4.41 -13.28 6.56
CA GLU A 109 -4.26 -14.01 5.29
C GLU A 109 -2.78 -14.22 4.95
N VAL A 110 -1.97 -13.16 5.02
CA VAL A 110 -0.53 -13.26 4.73
C VAL A 110 0.17 -14.18 5.73
N PHE A 111 -0.11 -14.01 7.02
CA PHE A 111 0.44 -14.86 8.09
C PHE A 111 0.13 -16.34 7.88
N ARG A 112 -1.15 -16.69 7.71
CA ARG A 112 -1.55 -18.09 7.47
C ARG A 112 -0.92 -18.63 6.21
N TYR A 113 -0.97 -17.87 5.12
CA TYR A 113 -0.42 -18.29 3.85
C TYR A 113 1.08 -18.64 3.95
N VAL A 114 1.89 -17.77 4.53
CA VAL A 114 3.33 -17.98 4.67
C VAL A 114 3.63 -19.12 5.64
N ARG A 115 2.91 -19.19 6.77
CA ARG A 115 3.10 -20.25 7.77
C ARG A 115 2.71 -21.63 7.24
N GLU A 116 1.55 -21.75 6.59
CA GLU A 116 1.01 -23.03 6.12
C GLU A 116 1.79 -23.58 4.92
N ASN A 117 2.25 -22.72 4.00
CA ASN A 117 2.94 -23.18 2.78
C ASN A 117 4.46 -23.34 2.96
N PHE A 118 5.08 -22.57 3.86
CA PHE A 118 6.55 -22.55 4.01
C PHE A 118 7.04 -22.88 5.42
N GLY A 119 6.16 -22.94 6.42
CA GLY A 119 6.53 -23.20 7.80
C GLY A 119 7.29 -22.04 8.47
N TYR A 120 7.23 -20.83 7.91
CA TYR A 120 7.99 -19.71 8.48
C TYR A 120 7.31 -19.17 9.73
N GLU A 121 8.14 -18.65 10.62
CA GLU A 121 7.74 -18.07 11.90
C GLU A 121 7.69 -16.55 11.78
N LEU A 122 6.63 -15.93 12.32
CA LEU A 122 6.50 -14.47 12.31
C LEU A 122 7.34 -13.89 13.46
N GLU A 123 8.33 -13.07 13.13
CA GLU A 123 9.17 -12.37 14.12
C GLU A 123 8.65 -10.98 14.45
N HIS A 124 8.15 -10.27 13.43
CA HIS A 124 7.66 -8.90 13.58
C HIS A 124 6.49 -8.65 12.65
N LEU A 125 5.55 -7.85 13.13
CA LEU A 125 4.36 -7.43 12.41
C LEU A 125 4.03 -5.98 12.79
N ASP A 126 3.94 -5.12 11.78
CA ASP A 126 3.33 -3.81 11.88
C ASP A 126 2.07 -3.76 11.02
N THR A 127 0.96 -3.27 11.58
CA THR A 127 -0.34 -3.25 10.92
C THR A 127 -0.89 -1.85 10.81
N HIS A 128 -1.56 -1.56 9.69
CA HIS A 128 -2.18 -0.27 9.44
C HIS A 128 -3.71 -0.34 9.38
N ASP A 129 -4.39 0.54 10.12
CA ASP A 129 -5.87 0.63 10.18
C ASP A 129 -6.54 1.29 8.94
N GLY A 130 -5.79 1.41 7.84
CA GLY A 130 -6.25 2.04 6.60
C GLY A 130 -5.68 1.37 5.36
N HIS A 131 -5.63 2.08 4.25
CA HIS A 131 -5.08 1.57 2.98
C HIS A 131 -3.55 1.56 2.93
N GLY A 132 -2.88 1.62 4.09
CA GLY A 132 -1.44 1.46 4.19
C GLY A 132 -1.05 0.00 3.99
N CYS A 133 0.25 -0.29 4.02
CA CYS A 133 0.74 -1.65 3.97
C CYS A 133 0.86 -2.21 5.37
N ASN A 134 0.49 -3.47 5.57
CA ASN A 134 0.97 -4.24 6.71
C ASN A 134 2.39 -4.72 6.38
N GLU A 135 3.28 -4.67 7.37
CA GLU A 135 4.69 -5.05 7.24
C GLU A 135 4.96 -6.31 8.07
N PHE A 136 5.64 -7.27 7.48
CA PHE A 136 5.90 -8.58 8.07
C PHE A 136 7.38 -8.90 7.99
N VAL A 137 7.92 -9.45 9.07
CA VAL A 137 9.21 -10.11 9.09
C VAL A 137 8.97 -11.55 9.50
N PHE A 138 9.23 -12.47 8.57
CA PHE A 138 9.19 -13.90 8.83
C PHE A 138 10.61 -14.48 8.85
N ARG A 139 10.85 -15.46 9.72
CA ARG A 139 12.05 -16.28 9.70
C ARG A 139 11.76 -17.66 9.14
N ARG A 140 12.58 -18.09 8.18
CA ARG A 140 12.65 -19.48 7.78
C ARG A 140 13.37 -20.27 8.88
N PRO A 141 12.81 -21.37 9.41
CA PRO A 141 13.52 -22.22 10.35
C PRO A 141 14.89 -22.65 9.79
N GLY A 142 15.90 -22.73 10.65
CA GLY A 142 17.17 -23.34 10.28
C GLY A 142 16.98 -24.83 9.99
N ASP A 143 17.84 -25.40 9.15
CA ASP A 143 17.92 -26.85 9.04
C ASP A 143 18.32 -27.36 10.42
N GLN A 144 17.50 -28.22 11.02
CA GLN A 144 17.91 -28.92 12.22
C GLN A 144 19.02 -29.89 11.78
N GLU A 145 20.28 -29.56 12.09
CA GLU A 145 21.37 -30.51 12.03
C GLU A 145 21.03 -31.66 12.99
N SER A 146 20.57 -32.77 12.40
CA SER A 146 20.42 -34.07 13.05
C SER A 146 21.75 -34.78 13.18
#